data_AF-G4TJG2-F1
#
_entry.id   AF-G4TJG2-F1
#
_cell.length_a   1.000
_cell.length_b   1.000
_cell.length_c   1.000
_cell.angle_alpha   90.00
_cell.angle_beta   90.00
_cell.angle_gamma   90.00
#
_symmetry.space_group_name_H-M   'P 1'
#
loop_
_entity.id
_entity.type
_entity.pdbx_description
1 polymer ?
#
loop_
_entity_poly.entity_id
_entity_poly.type
_entity_poly.pdbx_seq_one_letter_code
_entity_poly.pdbx_strand_id
1 'polypeptide(L)'
;MTGQEPAVARVPVELWKKILSTAVAVGFSPALEDGLIENMSVFSDECTVVSTYKVAEQTLNRLRRVCHSWNEFLLDFINKGSFVTCVPAYWHRPEEWPSSNRLSKARRIQIVHTYECLCDTPCYLSLRWRREHSLAHSPSEVGGLERIYSSADGPLAVTSLHGALYEFDFADSRKMMPNLRILSLRRDRTAASALPMRQLSEAYPRLTHLEVLDVGPDTFDPGLDLPSLTTLSLQPNRTPTVLYTRWGDPRIWNLPSLRYLFIKGIYTSHFITSHIEPLLRATGSQLRGLSIARDLAHFSGRIGFEFPDTIWEQCPNLECIGGTALSLLHMPVPPRTVPVRTVFLNAIFGVDWMPNTTEIKVRETPDIVAAVAKRWPNVESFQLQITWDRFLLKFFHKPKQHRAEWINFLVPFGLFQRRHGCPLRDVNGVAFDDDKVYWVRQKVQMEAVILAQTLPTTSWTNVLSPGSSRVM
;
A
#
# COMPACT_ATOMS: atom_id res chain seq x y z
N MET A 1 -18.65 -12.00 58.49
CA MET A 1 -18.07 -12.19 57.14
C MET A 1 -18.44 -10.98 56.30
N THR A 2 -17.58 -9.96 56.34
CA THR A 2 -17.71 -8.74 55.52
C THR A 2 -17.09 -9.01 54.16
N GLY A 3 -17.93 -9.19 53.14
CA GLY A 3 -17.49 -9.33 51.76
C GLY A 3 -16.94 -8.00 51.26
N GLN A 4 -15.62 -7.87 51.19
CA GLN A 4 -14.98 -6.87 50.34
C GLN A 4 -15.21 -7.30 48.90
N GLU A 5 -16.08 -6.60 48.18
CA GLU A 5 -16.11 -6.68 46.73
C GLU A 5 -14.71 -6.37 46.20
N PRO A 6 -14.14 -7.21 45.32
CA PRO A 6 -12.85 -6.91 44.72
C PRO A 6 -12.97 -5.59 43.99
N ALA A 7 -12.15 -4.61 44.38
CA ALA A 7 -12.06 -3.32 43.71
C ALA A 7 -11.73 -3.59 42.24
N VAL A 8 -12.74 -3.51 41.38
CA VAL A 8 -12.56 -3.64 39.93
C VAL A 8 -11.63 -2.51 39.53
N ALA A 9 -10.38 -2.86 39.22
CA ALA A 9 -9.36 -1.92 38.80
C ALA A 9 -9.90 -1.15 37.59
N ARG A 10 -10.27 0.12 37.82
CA ARG A 10 -10.79 0.97 36.75
C ARG A 10 -9.63 1.30 35.81
N VAL A 11 -9.76 0.88 34.56
CA VAL A 11 -8.83 1.27 33.50
C VAL A 11 -8.79 2.81 33.42
N PRO A 12 -7.61 3.44 33.43
CA PRO A 12 -7.48 4.90 33.36
C PRO A 12 -8.18 5.48 32.13
N VAL A 13 -8.76 6.67 32.27
CA VAL A 13 -9.50 7.35 31.20
C VAL A 13 -8.61 7.61 29.99
N GLU A 14 -7.32 7.84 30.21
CA GLU A 14 -6.29 8.04 29.19
C GLU A 14 -6.11 6.78 28.33
N LEU A 15 -6.16 5.60 28.96
CA LEU A 15 -6.03 4.33 28.24
C LEU A 15 -7.29 4.06 27.42
N TRP A 16 -8.48 4.34 27.96
CA TRP A 16 -9.73 4.26 27.20
C TRP A 16 -9.75 5.23 26.03
N LYS A 17 -9.29 6.47 26.21
CA LYS A 17 -9.16 7.45 25.11
C LYS A 17 -8.23 6.91 24.02
N LYS A 18 -7.09 6.35 24.39
CA LYS A 18 -6.15 5.73 23.44
C LYS A 18 -6.80 4.56 22.69
N ILE A 19 -7.45 3.63 23.40
CA ILE A 19 -8.14 2.49 22.81
C ILE A 19 -9.23 2.95 21.83
N LEU A 20 -10.09 3.89 22.25
CA LEU A 20 -11.17 4.42 21.43
C LEU A 20 -10.63 5.16 20.21
N SER A 21 -9.59 5.98 20.37
CA SER A 21 -8.91 6.63 19.25
C SER A 21 -8.38 5.63 18.25
N THR A 22 -7.70 4.57 18.69
CA THR A 22 -7.21 3.51 17.80
C THR A 22 -8.35 2.75 17.13
N ALA A 23 -9.44 2.47 17.84
CA ALA A 23 -10.59 1.74 17.30
C ALA A 23 -11.36 2.51 16.22
N VAL A 24 -11.30 3.85 16.23
CA VAL A 24 -11.96 4.70 15.23
C VAL A 24 -10.97 5.42 14.30
N ALA A 25 -9.66 5.22 14.49
CA ALA A 25 -8.64 5.80 13.65
C ALA A 25 -8.74 5.18 12.26
N VAL A 26 -8.93 6.05 11.27
CA VAL A 26 -8.83 5.67 9.87
C VAL A 26 -7.43 6.07 9.42
N GLY A 27 -6.54 5.10 9.21
CA GLY A 27 -5.10 5.27 8.96
C GLY A 27 -4.70 6.00 7.67
N PHE A 28 -5.57 6.84 7.12
CA PHE A 28 -5.38 7.52 5.84
C PHE A 28 -5.04 9.00 5.99
N SER A 29 -4.76 9.48 7.20
CA SER A 29 -4.10 10.77 7.41
C SER A 29 -2.76 10.48 8.09
N PRO A 30 -1.65 10.49 7.34
CA PRO A 30 -0.35 10.13 7.91
C PRO A 30 0.02 11.14 9.02
N ALA A 31 0.31 10.64 10.20
CA ALA A 31 1.02 11.38 11.22
C ALA A 31 2.52 11.40 10.89
N LEU A 32 3.24 12.40 11.37
CA LEU A 32 4.70 12.50 11.15
C LEU A 32 5.48 11.31 11.76
N GLU A 33 4.87 10.58 12.70
CA GLU A 33 5.47 9.45 13.41
C GLU A 33 5.01 8.09 12.85
N ASP A 34 4.18 8.09 11.81
CA ASP A 34 3.65 6.87 11.22
C ASP A 34 4.77 6.04 10.56
N GLY A 35 4.64 4.72 10.61
CA GLY A 35 5.59 3.79 10.00
C GLY A 35 5.54 3.79 8.48
N LEU A 36 6.46 3.04 7.86
CA LEU A 36 6.57 2.93 6.41
C LEU A 36 5.25 2.49 5.74
N ILE A 37 4.56 1.51 6.33
CA ILE A 37 3.32 0.94 5.79
C ILE A 37 2.21 1.98 5.78
N GLU A 38 2.03 2.67 6.90
CA GLU A 38 1.01 3.68 7.07
C GLU A 38 1.21 4.79 6.05
N ASN A 39 2.46 5.23 5.85
CA ASN A 39 2.85 6.20 4.82
C ASN A 39 2.60 5.70 3.39
N MET A 40 2.78 4.40 3.09
CA MET A 40 2.41 3.84 1.78
C MET A 40 0.90 3.77 1.57
N SER A 41 0.15 3.42 2.62
CA SER A 41 -1.30 3.24 2.54
C SER A 41 -2.01 4.52 2.12
N VAL A 42 -1.36 5.67 2.32
CA VAL A 42 -1.80 6.98 1.87
C VAL A 42 -2.06 7.02 0.36
N PHE A 43 -1.27 6.31 -0.44
CA PHE A 43 -1.40 6.26 -1.89
C PHE A 43 -2.30 5.12 -2.38
N SER A 44 -2.87 4.31 -1.47
CA SER A 44 -3.75 3.23 -1.86
C SER A 44 -5.05 3.77 -2.47
N ASP A 45 -5.32 3.39 -3.71
CA ASP A 45 -6.48 3.76 -4.52
C ASP A 45 -7.68 2.81 -4.31
N GLU A 46 -7.65 2.03 -3.24
CA GLU A 46 -8.42 0.80 -3.17
C GLU A 46 -9.76 0.92 -2.43
N CYS A 47 -10.65 -0.02 -2.75
CA CYS A 47 -11.88 -0.31 -1.99
C CYS A 47 -11.68 -0.48 -0.50
N THR A 48 -10.50 -0.95 -0.12
CA THR A 48 -10.10 -1.16 1.27
C THR A 48 -10.13 0.14 2.05
N VAL A 49 -9.78 1.28 1.44
CA VAL A 49 -9.86 2.60 2.06
C VAL A 49 -11.31 2.92 2.42
N VAL A 50 -12.22 2.76 1.47
CA VAL A 50 -13.66 3.00 1.66
C VAL A 50 -14.28 2.01 2.63
N SER A 51 -13.93 0.72 2.54
CA SER A 51 -14.47 -0.30 3.44
C SER A 51 -13.97 -0.11 4.86
N THR A 52 -12.68 0.17 5.04
CA THR A 52 -12.08 0.45 6.36
C THR A 52 -12.71 1.68 6.98
N TYR A 53 -12.91 2.73 6.18
CA TYR A 53 -13.66 3.90 6.59
C TYR A 53 -15.10 3.55 7.03
N LYS A 54 -15.87 2.80 6.22
CA LYS A 54 -17.24 2.40 6.58
C LYS A 54 -17.28 1.58 7.87
N VAL A 55 -16.32 0.67 8.06
CA VAL A 55 -16.20 -0.12 9.30
C VAL A 55 -15.88 0.79 10.48
N ALA A 56 -14.97 1.74 10.34
CA ALA A 56 -14.67 2.72 11.38
C ALA A 56 -15.88 3.59 11.72
N GLU A 57 -16.64 4.05 10.73
CA GLU A 57 -17.88 4.83 10.94
C GLU A 57 -18.96 4.02 11.66
N GLN A 58 -19.17 2.77 11.25
CA GLN A 58 -20.09 1.86 11.94
C GLN A 58 -19.64 1.60 13.38
N THR A 59 -18.35 1.40 13.59
CA THR A 59 -17.75 1.18 14.91
C THR A 59 -17.94 2.40 15.78
N LEU A 60 -17.65 3.60 15.26
CA LEU A 60 -17.87 4.87 15.94
C LEU A 60 -19.34 5.05 16.32
N ASN A 61 -20.28 4.79 15.41
CA ASN A 61 -21.71 4.88 15.68
C ASN A 61 -22.18 3.88 16.74
N ARG A 62 -21.59 2.68 16.81
CA ARG A 62 -21.85 1.70 17.88
C ARG A 62 -21.28 2.18 19.21
N LEU A 63 -20.02 2.63 19.23
CA LEU A 63 -19.33 3.10 20.44
C LEU A 63 -20.03 4.32 21.07
N ARG A 64 -20.58 5.22 20.25
CA ARG A 64 -21.38 6.36 20.73
C ARG A 64 -22.61 5.97 21.53
N ARG A 65 -23.16 4.77 21.29
CA ARG A 65 -24.35 4.27 22.00
C ARG A 65 -24.01 3.58 23.32
N VAL A 66 -22.72 3.36 23.61
CA VAL A 66 -22.29 2.64 24.82
C VAL A 66 -22.46 3.51 26.06
N CYS A 67 -21.94 4.75 26.07
CA CYS A 67 -22.16 5.70 27.16
C CYS A 67 -21.97 7.16 26.72
N HIS A 68 -22.47 8.09 27.54
CA HIS A 68 -22.48 9.53 27.23
C HIS A 68 -21.08 10.13 27.11
N SER A 69 -20.16 9.77 28.01
CA SER A 69 -18.77 10.30 27.99
C SER A 69 -17.99 9.85 26.76
N TRP A 70 -18.26 8.63 26.24
CA TRP A 70 -17.70 8.19 24.96
C TRP A 70 -18.32 8.96 23.80
N ASN A 71 -19.62 9.26 23.85
CA ASN A 71 -20.25 10.08 22.82
C ASN A 71 -19.64 11.50 22.77
N GLU A 72 -19.39 12.15 23.91
CA GLU A 72 -18.70 13.45 23.94
C GLU A 72 -17.29 13.38 23.34
N PHE A 73 -16.51 12.36 23.72
CA PHE A 73 -15.18 12.14 23.15
C PHE A 73 -15.21 11.87 21.64
N LEU A 74 -16.14 11.03 21.17
CA LEU A 74 -16.26 10.65 19.77
C LEU A 74 -16.90 11.75 18.92
N LEU A 75 -17.71 12.64 19.53
CA LEU A 75 -18.21 13.83 18.86
C LEU A 75 -17.07 14.74 18.42
N ASP A 76 -15.98 14.81 19.18
CA ASP A 76 -14.77 15.52 18.76
C ASP A 76 -14.15 14.89 17.50
N PHE A 77 -14.17 13.55 17.36
CA PHE A 77 -13.71 12.86 16.14
C PHE A 77 -14.64 13.08 14.94
N ILE A 78 -15.96 13.17 15.17
CA ILE A 78 -16.97 13.46 14.15
C ILE A 78 -16.86 14.92 13.70
N ASN A 79 -16.82 15.84 14.65
CA ASN A 79 -16.88 17.28 14.42
C ASN A 79 -15.54 17.83 13.92
N LYS A 80 -14.40 17.25 14.34
CA LYS A 80 -13.06 17.63 13.86
C LYS A 80 -12.61 16.82 12.63
N GLY A 81 -13.53 16.10 11.96
CA GLY A 81 -13.33 15.70 10.58
C GLY A 81 -12.50 14.46 10.34
N SER A 82 -12.69 13.36 11.09
CA SER A 82 -12.05 12.06 10.78
C SER A 82 -12.45 11.44 9.43
N PHE A 83 -13.10 12.21 8.55
CA PHE A 83 -13.67 11.74 7.30
C PHE A 83 -12.66 11.90 6.16
N VAL A 84 -12.24 10.77 5.59
CA VAL A 84 -11.71 10.72 4.23
C VAL A 84 -12.90 10.62 3.29
N THR A 85 -13.18 11.67 2.53
CA THR A 85 -14.23 11.61 1.51
C THR A 85 -13.65 11.09 0.22
N CYS A 86 -13.97 9.85 -0.14
CA CYS A 86 -13.67 9.35 -1.48
C CYS A 86 -14.71 9.88 -2.47
N VAL A 87 -14.25 10.69 -3.42
CA VAL A 87 -15.05 11.21 -4.53
C VAL A 87 -14.60 10.48 -5.80
N PRO A 88 -15.45 9.69 -6.46
CA PRO A 88 -15.14 9.15 -7.78
C PRO A 88 -14.87 10.28 -8.75
N ALA A 89 -13.82 10.16 -9.55
CA ALA A 89 -13.50 11.11 -10.60
C ALA A 89 -14.60 11.18 -11.67
N TYR A 90 -15.21 10.03 -11.98
CA TYR A 90 -16.34 9.93 -12.91
C TYR A 90 -17.65 9.82 -12.14
N TRP A 91 -18.40 10.92 -12.10
CA TRP A 91 -19.76 10.95 -11.56
C TRP A 91 -20.78 11.33 -12.65
N HIS A 92 -21.82 10.52 -12.82
CA HIS A 92 -22.87 10.74 -13.82
C HIS A 92 -24.13 11.46 -13.25
N ARG A 93 -24.28 11.60 -11.93
CA ARG A 93 -25.48 12.13 -11.26
C ARG A 93 -25.14 13.13 -10.15
N PRO A 94 -25.64 14.38 -10.21
CA PRO A 94 -25.43 15.39 -9.17
C PRO A 94 -25.97 15.01 -7.77
N GLU A 95 -27.03 14.21 -7.71
CA GLU A 95 -27.76 13.85 -6.49
C GLU A 95 -26.98 12.91 -5.55
N GLU A 96 -25.99 12.20 -6.08
CA GLU A 96 -25.15 11.27 -5.33
C GLU A 96 -23.87 11.93 -4.78
N TRP A 97 -23.68 13.22 -5.08
CA TRP A 97 -22.54 13.99 -4.60
C TRP A 97 -22.58 14.14 -3.06
N PRO A 98 -21.46 13.97 -2.35
CA PRO A 98 -21.43 14.27 -0.92
C PRO A 98 -21.83 15.72 -0.70
N SER A 99 -22.79 15.98 0.20
CA SER A 99 -23.25 17.34 0.45
C SER A 99 -22.09 18.27 0.83
N SER A 100 -22.19 19.55 0.46
CA SER A 100 -21.17 20.57 0.76
C SER A 100 -20.80 20.63 2.25
N ASN A 101 -21.76 20.37 3.14
CA ASN A 101 -21.56 20.25 4.59
C ASN A 101 -20.69 19.04 4.98
N ARG A 102 -20.78 17.90 4.27
CA ARG A 102 -19.89 16.75 4.49
C ARG A 102 -18.48 17.02 3.98
N LEU A 103 -18.34 17.66 2.82
CA LEU A 103 -17.05 17.97 2.21
C LEU A 103 -16.27 19.04 3.00
N SER A 104 -16.94 20.08 3.47
CA SER A 104 -16.31 21.14 4.30
C SER A 104 -15.76 20.63 5.64
N LYS A 105 -16.30 19.51 6.15
CA LYS A 105 -15.85 18.84 7.37
C LYS A 105 -14.82 17.72 7.12
N ALA A 106 -14.51 17.41 5.87
CA ALA A 106 -13.55 16.36 5.54
C ALA A 106 -12.11 16.83 5.84
N ARG A 107 -11.29 15.99 6.49
CA ARG A 107 -9.85 16.26 6.62
C ARG A 107 -9.05 15.91 5.38
N ARG A 108 -9.60 15.03 4.54
CA ARG A 108 -8.98 14.55 3.31
C ARG A 108 -10.10 14.24 2.34
N ILE A 109 -9.99 14.74 1.12
CA ILE A 109 -10.89 14.37 0.03
C ILE A 109 -10.02 13.60 -0.95
N GLN A 110 -10.25 12.31 -1.08
CA GLN A 110 -9.51 11.48 -2.03
C GLN A 110 -10.34 11.39 -3.31
N ILE A 111 -9.80 11.86 -4.42
CA ILE A 111 -10.41 11.61 -5.72
C ILE A 111 -9.99 10.19 -6.14
N VAL A 112 -10.93 9.36 -6.59
CA VAL A 112 -10.69 7.94 -6.88
C VAL A 112 -11.24 7.57 -8.26
N HIS A 113 -10.48 6.85 -9.08
CA HIS A 113 -11.01 6.31 -10.33
C HIS A 113 -11.90 5.10 -10.08
N THR A 114 -12.68 4.72 -11.08
CA THR A 114 -13.38 3.43 -11.03
C THR A 114 -12.35 2.32 -11.08
N TYR A 115 -12.24 1.53 -10.02
CA TYR A 115 -11.39 0.34 -9.97
C TYR A 115 -12.26 -0.91 -9.86
N GLU A 116 -11.69 -2.09 -10.12
CA GLU A 116 -12.37 -3.35 -9.81
C GLU A 116 -12.29 -3.60 -8.30
N CYS A 117 -13.33 -3.20 -7.56
CA CYS A 117 -13.40 -3.48 -6.14
C CYS A 117 -13.58 -4.99 -5.91
N LEU A 118 -12.79 -5.54 -4.98
CA LEU A 118 -12.87 -6.94 -4.55
C LEU A 118 -13.80 -7.15 -3.34
N CYS A 119 -14.52 -6.12 -2.87
CA CYS A 119 -15.44 -6.27 -1.75
C CYS A 119 -16.66 -7.11 -2.14
N ASP A 120 -17.08 -7.96 -1.22
CA ASP A 120 -18.32 -8.75 -1.33
C ASP A 120 -19.58 -7.90 -1.17
N THR A 121 -19.45 -6.69 -0.60
CA THR A 121 -20.56 -5.72 -0.48
C THR A 121 -20.57 -4.75 -1.66
N PRO A 122 -21.75 -4.26 -2.08
CA PRO A 122 -21.88 -3.20 -3.09
C PRO A 122 -20.96 -2.01 -2.78
N CYS A 123 -20.03 -1.76 -3.71
CA CYS A 123 -19.14 -0.61 -3.67
C CYS A 123 -19.44 0.29 -4.87
N TYR A 124 -19.92 1.50 -4.60
CA TYR A 124 -20.26 2.51 -5.61
C TYR A 124 -19.05 3.02 -6.42
N LEU A 125 -17.82 2.77 -5.96
CA LEU A 125 -16.59 3.04 -6.71
C LEU A 125 -16.18 1.87 -7.62
N SER A 126 -16.80 0.70 -7.48
CA SER A 126 -16.42 -0.49 -8.24
C SER A 126 -16.99 -0.50 -9.65
N LEU A 127 -16.15 -0.80 -10.65
CA LEU A 127 -16.61 -1.15 -11.99
C LEU A 127 -17.56 -2.37 -11.98
N ARG A 128 -17.29 -3.37 -11.14
CA ARG A 128 -18.09 -4.60 -11.05
C ARG A 128 -19.55 -4.31 -10.70
N TRP A 129 -19.77 -3.41 -9.75
CA TRP A 129 -21.11 -3.02 -9.30
C TRP A 129 -21.73 -1.93 -10.19
N ARG A 130 -20.93 -1.26 -11.03
CA ARG A 130 -21.40 -0.26 -12.01
C ARG A 130 -21.84 -0.85 -13.35
N ARG A 131 -21.38 -2.05 -13.74
CA ARG A 131 -21.68 -2.66 -15.06
C ARG A 131 -23.17 -2.86 -15.33
N GLU A 132 -24.04 -2.79 -14.33
CA GLU A 132 -25.51 -2.82 -14.51
C GLU A 132 -26.10 -1.47 -14.94
N HIS A 133 -25.36 -0.36 -14.85
CA HIS A 133 -25.87 0.99 -15.10
C HIS A 133 -24.92 1.85 -15.94
N SER A 134 -25.15 1.83 -17.27
CA SER A 134 -24.76 2.85 -18.27
C SER A 134 -23.30 2.92 -18.73
N LEU A 135 -23.02 2.27 -19.87
CA LEU A 135 -21.89 2.58 -20.78
C LEU A 135 -22.21 3.71 -21.79
N ALA A 136 -23.39 4.34 -21.70
CA ALA A 136 -23.90 5.12 -22.83
C ALA A 136 -23.45 6.59 -22.87
N HIS A 137 -23.05 7.20 -21.74
CA HIS A 137 -22.69 8.62 -21.70
C HIS A 137 -21.55 8.85 -20.70
N SER A 138 -20.31 8.88 -21.20
CA SER A 138 -19.17 9.36 -20.41
C SER A 138 -19.17 10.89 -20.47
N PRO A 139 -19.52 11.62 -19.39
CA PRO A 139 -19.19 13.04 -19.32
C PRO A 139 -17.66 13.19 -19.39
N SER A 140 -17.20 14.31 -19.94
CA SER A 140 -15.78 14.64 -20.00
C SER A 140 -15.16 14.70 -18.59
N GLU A 141 -13.94 14.19 -18.46
CA GLU A 141 -13.14 14.11 -17.21
C GLU A 141 -13.05 15.44 -16.45
N VAL A 142 -13.15 16.56 -17.17
CA VAL A 142 -12.94 17.92 -16.68
C VAL A 142 -14.07 18.40 -15.74
N GLY A 143 -15.30 17.90 -15.91
CA GLY A 143 -16.47 18.48 -15.24
C GLY A 143 -16.62 18.17 -13.74
N GLY A 144 -16.04 17.07 -13.23
CA GLY A 144 -16.18 16.65 -11.83
C GLY A 144 -15.33 17.46 -10.86
N LEU A 145 -14.10 17.77 -11.28
CA LEU A 145 -13.13 18.59 -10.56
C LEU A 145 -13.54 20.04 -10.55
N GLU A 146 -13.92 20.60 -11.71
CA GLU A 146 -14.46 21.95 -11.76
C GLU A 146 -15.63 22.10 -10.80
N ARG A 147 -16.54 21.13 -10.66
CA ARG A 147 -17.62 21.21 -9.65
C ARG A 147 -17.11 21.24 -8.20
N ILE A 148 -16.03 20.54 -7.84
CA ILE A 148 -15.39 20.70 -6.51
C ILE A 148 -14.94 22.15 -6.31
N TYR A 149 -14.46 22.80 -7.38
CA TYR A 149 -13.84 24.11 -7.34
C TYR A 149 -14.79 25.29 -7.63
N SER A 150 -15.88 25.08 -8.37
CA SER A 150 -16.73 26.09 -8.99
C SER A 150 -18.22 25.96 -8.64
N SER A 151 -18.61 25.00 -7.78
CA SER A 151 -20.01 24.85 -7.38
C SER A 151 -20.59 26.13 -6.77
N ALA A 152 -21.86 26.39 -7.07
CA ALA A 152 -22.66 27.49 -6.51
C ALA A 152 -22.79 27.48 -4.97
N ASP A 153 -22.41 26.37 -4.32
CA ASP A 153 -22.35 26.21 -2.85
C ASP A 153 -21.07 26.83 -2.21
N GLY A 154 -20.30 27.59 -2.99
CA GLY A 154 -19.05 28.24 -2.57
C GLY A 154 -17.79 27.43 -2.92
N PRO A 155 -16.59 28.04 -2.87
CA PRO A 155 -15.33 27.32 -3.03
C PRO A 155 -15.20 26.33 -1.89
N LEU A 156 -15.59 25.08 -2.12
CA LEU A 156 -15.52 24.03 -1.12
C LEU A 156 -14.08 23.91 -0.64
N ALA A 157 -13.89 24.37 0.59
CA ALA A 157 -12.66 24.55 1.35
C ALA A 157 -11.39 23.96 0.70
N VAL A 158 -10.78 24.75 -0.20
CA VAL A 158 -9.36 24.63 -0.61
C VAL A 158 -8.44 24.44 0.61
N THR A 159 -8.88 24.93 1.78
CA THR A 159 -8.19 24.79 3.05
C THR A 159 -8.18 23.38 3.64
N SER A 160 -9.14 22.53 3.30
CA SER A 160 -9.35 21.20 3.90
C SER A 160 -8.90 20.05 2.99
N LEU A 161 -8.53 20.35 1.74
CA LEU A 161 -8.03 19.38 0.79
C LEU A 161 -6.56 19.07 1.08
N HIS A 162 -6.32 18.04 1.90
CA HIS A 162 -4.97 17.61 2.26
C HIS A 162 -4.40 16.52 1.35
N GLY A 163 -5.18 15.93 0.44
CA GLY A 163 -4.67 14.91 -0.48
C GLY A 163 -5.40 14.84 -1.80
N ALA A 164 -4.69 14.53 -2.88
CA ALA A 164 -5.25 14.23 -4.19
C ALA A 164 -4.49 13.04 -4.79
N LEU A 165 -5.21 12.03 -5.28
CA LEU A 165 -4.61 10.88 -5.95
C LEU A 165 -5.12 10.84 -7.39
N TYR A 166 -4.42 11.44 -8.37
CA TYR A 166 -4.87 11.37 -9.76
C TYR A 166 -3.85 11.72 -10.88
N GLU A 167 -4.13 11.22 -12.10
CA GLU A 167 -3.63 11.63 -13.44
C GLU A 167 -4.13 13.05 -13.79
N PHE A 168 -3.58 14.10 -13.17
CA PHE A 168 -3.90 15.45 -13.61
C PHE A 168 -3.14 15.80 -14.89
N ASP A 169 -3.83 16.42 -15.86
CA ASP A 169 -3.16 17.41 -16.70
C ASP A 169 -2.75 18.56 -15.77
N PHE A 170 -1.47 18.59 -15.46
CA PHE A 170 -0.89 19.56 -14.55
C PHE A 170 -1.14 21.01 -14.99
N ALA A 171 -1.41 21.26 -16.29
CA ALA A 171 -1.74 22.59 -16.79
C ALA A 171 -3.01 23.16 -16.14
N ASP A 172 -4.01 22.30 -15.86
CA ASP A 172 -5.29 22.69 -15.26
C ASP A 172 -5.22 22.86 -13.73
N SER A 173 -4.19 22.27 -13.11
CA SER A 173 -4.00 22.25 -11.64
C SER A 173 -3.43 23.55 -11.05
N ARG A 174 -3.07 24.55 -11.88
CA ARG A 174 -2.51 25.84 -11.41
C ARG A 174 -3.45 26.66 -10.52
N LYS A 175 -4.72 26.28 -10.40
CA LYS A 175 -5.65 26.81 -9.39
C LYS A 175 -5.24 26.25 -8.00
N MET A 176 -4.27 26.92 -7.38
CA MET A 176 -3.47 26.44 -6.24
C MET A 176 -4.30 25.90 -5.06
N MET A 177 -3.87 24.74 -4.54
CA MET A 177 -4.27 24.21 -3.23
C MET A 177 -3.12 24.41 -2.24
N PRO A 178 -2.98 25.58 -1.60
CA PRO A 178 -1.85 25.88 -0.72
C PRO A 178 -1.71 24.93 0.47
N ASN A 179 -2.76 24.17 0.80
CA ASN A 179 -2.79 23.22 1.90
C ASN A 179 -2.63 21.75 1.47
N LEU A 180 -2.40 21.47 0.19
CA LEU A 180 -2.20 20.10 -0.28
C LEU A 180 -0.97 19.48 0.37
N ARG A 181 -1.15 18.32 1.00
CA ARG A 181 -0.08 17.57 1.68
C ARG A 181 0.26 16.27 0.98
N ILE A 182 -0.70 15.66 0.30
CA ILE A 182 -0.56 14.37 -0.38
C ILE A 182 -0.88 14.56 -1.85
N LEU A 183 -0.01 14.10 -2.73
CA LEU A 183 -0.20 14.17 -4.17
C LEU A 183 0.28 12.87 -4.79
N SER A 184 -0.60 12.15 -5.49
CA SER A 184 -0.18 11.10 -6.42
C SER A 184 -0.42 11.60 -7.84
N LEU A 185 0.63 11.49 -8.64
CA LEU A 185 0.74 11.96 -10.01
C LEU A 185 0.93 10.75 -10.91
N ARG A 186 0.33 10.78 -12.08
CA ARG A 186 0.63 9.79 -13.12
C ARG A 186 0.81 10.52 -14.44
N ARG A 187 1.93 10.23 -15.10
CA ARG A 187 2.25 10.89 -16.37
C ARG A 187 1.28 10.42 -17.45
N ASP A 188 0.52 11.35 -18.01
CA ASP A 188 -0.22 11.07 -19.24
C ASP A 188 0.77 10.80 -20.37
N ARG A 189 0.51 9.73 -21.13
CA ARG A 189 1.32 9.32 -22.27
C ARG A 189 1.16 10.27 -23.45
N THR A 190 0.11 11.09 -23.47
CA THR A 190 -0.21 11.96 -24.62
C THR A 190 0.27 13.40 -24.47
N ALA A 191 0.41 13.90 -23.24
CA ALA A 191 0.90 15.26 -22.98
C ALA A 191 2.42 15.36 -23.17
N ALA A 192 2.84 16.00 -24.27
CA ALA A 192 4.24 16.30 -24.57
C ALA A 192 4.88 17.31 -23.59
N SER A 193 4.09 18.02 -22.79
CA SER A 193 4.58 18.97 -21.80
C SER A 193 4.87 18.25 -20.47
N ALA A 194 6.13 17.86 -20.26
CA ALA A 194 6.60 17.57 -18.92
C ALA A 194 6.39 18.83 -18.07
N LEU A 195 5.56 18.75 -17.02
CA LEU A 195 5.58 19.83 -16.04
C LEU A 195 6.95 19.78 -15.35
N PRO A 196 7.72 20.88 -15.33
CA PRO A 196 8.98 20.91 -14.59
C PRO A 196 8.67 20.69 -13.12
N MET A 197 9.28 19.69 -12.48
CA MET A 197 9.09 19.42 -11.04
C MET A 197 9.41 20.63 -10.15
N ARG A 198 10.17 21.59 -10.68
CA ARG A 198 10.38 22.92 -10.06
C ARG A 198 9.07 23.67 -9.79
N GLN A 199 8.07 23.55 -10.65
CA GLN A 199 6.75 24.19 -10.44
C GLN A 199 5.96 23.51 -9.31
N LEU A 200 6.27 22.25 -8.99
CA LEU A 200 5.58 21.50 -7.94
C LEU A 200 5.84 22.12 -6.56
N SER A 201 7.07 22.57 -6.31
CA SER A 201 7.46 23.14 -5.02
C SER A 201 6.86 24.52 -4.78
N GLU A 202 6.78 25.32 -5.83
CA GLU A 202 6.12 26.62 -5.83
C GLU A 202 4.59 26.46 -5.66
N ALA A 203 3.99 25.47 -6.32
CA ALA A 203 2.55 25.23 -6.28
C ALA A 203 2.08 24.62 -4.96
N TYR A 204 2.89 23.73 -4.37
CA TYR A 204 2.50 22.91 -3.21
C TYR A 204 3.58 22.95 -2.11
N PRO A 205 3.80 24.10 -1.45
CA PRO A 205 4.87 24.25 -0.46
C PRO A 205 4.69 23.39 0.81
N ARG A 206 3.46 22.90 1.05
CA ARG A 206 3.11 22.06 2.21
C ARG A 206 3.08 20.55 1.89
N LEU A 207 3.56 20.16 0.71
CA LEU A 207 3.53 18.78 0.28
C LEU A 207 4.45 17.92 1.14
N THR A 208 3.87 16.92 1.82
CA THR A 208 4.59 15.96 2.65
C THR A 208 4.67 14.58 2.01
N HIS A 209 3.72 14.22 1.15
CA HIS A 209 3.64 12.92 0.47
C HIS A 209 3.50 13.12 -1.03
N LEU A 210 4.42 12.55 -1.80
CA LEU A 210 4.42 12.60 -3.25
C LEU A 210 4.54 11.19 -3.81
N GLU A 211 3.62 10.80 -4.67
CA GLU A 211 3.76 9.64 -5.54
C GLU A 211 3.83 10.10 -6.99
N VAL A 212 4.75 9.53 -7.75
CA VAL A 212 4.88 9.78 -9.18
C VAL A 212 4.91 8.45 -9.91
N LEU A 213 3.84 8.17 -10.64
CA LEU A 213 3.63 7.00 -11.45
C LEU A 213 4.01 7.27 -12.91
N ASP A 214 4.47 6.22 -13.58
CA ASP A 214 4.97 6.23 -14.96
C ASP A 214 6.08 7.29 -15.18
N VAL A 215 7.01 7.40 -14.21
CA VAL A 215 8.13 8.36 -14.26
C VAL A 215 8.94 8.16 -15.52
N GLY A 216 9.13 9.24 -16.28
CA GLY A 216 9.99 9.26 -17.46
C GLY A 216 11.40 9.77 -17.14
N PRO A 217 12.31 9.75 -18.12
CA PRO A 217 13.66 10.27 -17.95
C PRO A 217 13.66 11.74 -17.51
N ASP A 218 12.87 12.59 -18.17
CA ASP A 218 12.90 14.04 -17.99
C ASP A 218 12.06 14.51 -16.80
N THR A 219 11.45 13.58 -16.05
CA THR A 219 10.47 13.93 -15.02
C THR A 219 11.08 14.75 -13.87
N PHE A 220 12.35 14.52 -13.50
CA PHE A 220 13.02 15.28 -12.43
C PHE A 220 14.22 16.07 -12.94
N ASP A 221 14.19 16.59 -14.17
CA ASP A 221 15.21 17.51 -14.67
C ASP A 221 14.84 18.96 -14.29
N PRO A 222 15.69 19.72 -13.56
CA PRO A 222 17.05 19.41 -13.09
C PRO A 222 17.13 18.77 -11.68
N GLY A 223 16.00 18.59 -11.00
CA GLY A 223 15.96 17.94 -9.70
C GLY A 223 14.58 18.03 -9.05
N LEU A 224 14.55 17.79 -7.74
CA LEU A 224 13.36 17.91 -6.91
C LEU A 224 13.71 18.68 -5.64
N ASP A 225 13.04 19.82 -5.44
CA ASP A 225 13.21 20.67 -4.27
C ASP A 225 11.90 20.73 -3.50
N LEU A 226 11.75 19.88 -2.48
CA LEU A 226 10.54 19.81 -1.68
C LEU A 226 10.94 19.69 -0.20
N PRO A 227 11.20 20.82 0.48
CA PRO A 227 11.80 20.81 1.81
C PRO A 227 10.90 20.17 2.87
N SER A 228 9.58 20.13 2.66
CA SER A 228 8.60 19.52 3.56
C SER A 228 8.28 18.06 3.23
N LEU A 229 8.83 17.50 2.15
CA LEU A 229 8.49 16.15 1.71
C LEU A 229 9.06 15.10 2.66
N THR A 230 8.19 14.32 3.29
CA THR A 230 8.56 13.22 4.18
C THR A 230 8.54 11.88 3.46
N THR A 231 7.71 11.76 2.43
CA THR A 231 7.38 10.48 1.80
C THR A 231 7.39 10.64 0.28
N LEU A 232 8.26 9.88 -0.40
CA LEU A 232 8.37 9.87 -1.87
C LEU A 232 8.15 8.45 -2.40
N SER A 233 7.17 8.29 -3.31
CA SER A 233 6.91 7.06 -4.06
C SER A 233 7.16 7.28 -5.54
N LEU A 234 8.00 6.45 -6.13
CA LEU A 234 8.41 6.53 -7.53
C LEU A 234 8.05 5.23 -8.22
N GLN A 235 7.30 5.32 -9.32
CA GLN A 235 7.05 4.22 -10.21
C GLN A 235 7.46 4.58 -11.65
N PRO A 236 8.73 4.34 -12.03
CA PRO A 236 9.24 4.57 -13.37
C PRO A 236 8.54 3.73 -14.43
N ASN A 237 8.41 4.34 -15.61
CA ASN A 237 7.74 3.72 -16.74
C ASN A 237 8.49 2.46 -17.22
N ARG A 238 7.76 1.58 -17.87
CA ARG A 238 8.10 0.19 -18.21
C ARG A 238 9.17 0.01 -19.28
N THR A 239 9.80 1.07 -19.79
CA THR A 239 10.83 0.98 -20.84
C THR A 239 12.21 1.16 -20.23
N PRO A 240 12.95 0.06 -19.96
CA PRO A 240 14.25 0.13 -19.29
C PRO A 240 15.22 0.99 -20.10
N THR A 241 15.20 0.86 -21.43
CA THR A 241 16.21 1.41 -22.35
C THR A 241 16.32 2.94 -22.34
N VAL A 242 15.23 3.66 -22.07
CA VAL A 242 15.19 5.13 -22.16
C VAL A 242 15.48 5.80 -20.81
N LEU A 243 15.25 5.11 -19.69
CA LEU A 243 15.58 5.64 -18.37
C LEU A 243 17.10 5.72 -18.13
N TYR A 244 17.85 4.75 -18.68
CA TYR A 244 19.30 4.60 -18.47
C TYR A 244 20.16 5.82 -18.82
N THR A 245 19.77 6.61 -19.82
CA THR A 245 20.64 7.66 -20.38
C THR A 245 20.40 9.05 -19.79
N ARG A 246 19.33 9.26 -19.01
CA ARG A 246 18.91 10.62 -18.62
C ARG A 246 18.69 10.84 -17.13
N TRP A 247 18.69 9.79 -16.30
CA TRP A 247 18.80 9.95 -14.84
C TRP A 247 20.26 10.11 -14.36
N GLY A 248 21.24 10.00 -15.26
CA GLY A 248 22.67 9.94 -14.94
C GLY A 248 23.35 11.27 -14.59
N ASP A 249 22.75 12.42 -14.92
CA ASP A 249 23.30 13.71 -14.48
C ASP A 249 22.98 13.95 -13.00
N PRO A 250 23.91 14.53 -12.20
CA PRO A 250 23.69 14.78 -10.79
C PRO A 250 22.52 15.76 -10.61
N ARG A 251 21.36 15.22 -10.30
CA ARG A 251 20.15 15.99 -9.98
C ARG A 251 20.28 16.59 -8.60
N ILE A 252 19.76 17.80 -8.45
CA ILE A 252 19.67 18.45 -7.14
C ILE A 252 18.45 17.85 -6.42
N TRP A 253 18.70 16.90 -5.53
CA TRP A 253 17.70 16.35 -4.62
C TRP A 253 17.73 17.13 -3.30
N ASN A 254 16.97 18.23 -3.23
CA ASN A 254 16.82 18.98 -1.99
C ASN A 254 15.57 18.50 -1.24
N LEU A 255 15.73 17.41 -0.50
CA LEU A 255 14.63 16.75 0.22
C LEU A 255 14.96 16.56 1.72
N PRO A 256 15.35 17.59 2.49
CA PRO A 256 15.88 17.48 3.86
C PRO A 256 14.94 16.82 4.89
N SER A 257 13.64 16.76 4.59
CA SER A 257 12.65 16.13 5.45
C SER A 257 12.32 14.70 5.04
N LEU A 258 12.92 14.16 3.98
CA LEU A 258 12.57 12.83 3.48
C LEU A 258 12.93 11.77 4.53
N ARG A 259 11.96 10.92 4.85
CA ARG A 259 12.07 9.80 5.79
C ARG A 259 11.77 8.47 5.12
N TYR A 260 10.88 8.47 4.14
CA TYR A 260 10.41 7.26 3.48
C TYR A 260 10.52 7.36 1.96
N LEU A 261 11.21 6.38 1.36
CA LEU A 261 11.41 6.29 -0.08
C LEU A 261 10.89 4.95 -0.61
N PHE A 262 9.99 5.01 -1.57
CA PHE A 262 9.38 3.88 -2.25
C PHE A 262 9.71 3.91 -3.73
N ILE A 263 10.18 2.80 -4.25
CA ILE A 263 10.58 2.69 -5.64
C ILE A 263 10.00 1.39 -6.18
N LYS A 264 9.01 1.49 -7.07
CA LYS A 264 8.30 0.33 -7.63
C LYS A 264 8.40 0.31 -9.14
N GLY A 265 8.97 -0.73 -9.73
CA GLY A 265 9.10 -0.74 -11.18
C GLY A 265 10.01 -1.84 -11.69
N ILE A 266 10.33 -1.78 -12.98
CA ILE A 266 11.07 -2.83 -13.66
C ILE A 266 12.54 -2.42 -13.72
N TYR A 267 13.35 -2.93 -12.80
CA TYR A 267 14.75 -2.51 -12.66
C TYR A 267 15.74 -3.65 -12.84
N THR A 268 16.94 -3.28 -13.28
CA THR A 268 18.13 -4.11 -13.33
C THR A 268 19.08 -3.72 -12.20
N SER A 269 20.07 -4.56 -11.87
CA SER A 269 21.13 -4.16 -10.91
C SER A 269 21.84 -2.87 -11.35
N HIS A 270 21.99 -2.66 -12.67
CA HIS A 270 22.54 -1.43 -13.22
C HIS A 270 21.68 -0.20 -12.88
N PHE A 271 20.35 -0.28 -12.91
CA PHE A 271 19.48 0.83 -12.51
C PHE A 271 19.69 1.19 -11.03
N ILE A 272 19.90 0.18 -10.17
CA ILE A 272 20.17 0.42 -8.75
C ILE A 272 21.46 1.23 -8.58
N THR A 273 22.57 0.78 -9.18
CA THR A 273 23.87 1.44 -9.03
C THR A 273 23.94 2.79 -9.76
N SER A 274 23.34 2.91 -10.94
CA SER A 274 23.44 4.12 -11.74
C SER A 274 22.46 5.23 -11.32
N HIS A 275 21.31 4.91 -10.71
CA HIS A 275 20.24 5.89 -10.50
C HIS A 275 19.75 5.94 -9.06
N ILE A 276 19.59 4.78 -8.42
CA ILE A 276 19.14 4.74 -7.02
C ILE A 276 20.29 5.11 -6.08
N GLU A 277 21.49 4.61 -6.31
CA GLU A 277 22.64 4.92 -5.46
C GLU A 277 22.97 6.42 -5.39
N PRO A 278 22.99 7.21 -6.49
CA PRO A 278 23.12 8.67 -6.39
C PRO A 278 22.02 9.33 -5.55
N LEU A 279 20.76 8.90 -5.70
CA LEU A 279 19.65 9.40 -4.89
C LEU A 279 19.88 9.08 -3.40
N LEU A 280 20.28 7.85 -3.09
CA LEU A 280 20.58 7.44 -1.71
C LEU A 280 21.81 8.14 -1.14
N ARG A 281 22.82 8.48 -1.95
CA ARG A 281 23.92 9.33 -1.49
C ARG A 281 23.44 10.73 -1.11
N ALA A 282 22.47 11.28 -1.83
CA ALA A 282 21.93 12.60 -1.56
C ALA A 282 20.95 12.62 -0.36
N THR A 283 20.11 11.59 -0.22
CA THR A 283 18.99 11.61 0.73
C THR A 283 19.02 10.48 1.76
N GLY A 284 19.95 9.53 1.69
CA GLY A 284 19.91 8.29 2.47
C GLY A 284 20.16 8.48 3.96
N SER A 285 20.99 9.46 4.35
CA SER A 285 21.37 9.72 5.75
C SER A 285 20.21 10.05 6.67
N GLN A 286 19.08 10.46 6.11
CA GLN A 286 17.86 10.87 6.82
C GLN A 286 16.70 9.86 6.66
N LEU A 287 16.86 8.86 5.79
CA LEU A 287 15.84 7.84 5.57
C LEU A 287 15.72 6.96 6.81
N ARG A 288 14.47 6.76 7.24
CA ARG A 288 14.06 5.74 8.21
C ARG A 288 13.50 4.50 7.54
N GLY A 289 13.03 4.65 6.30
CA GLY A 289 12.46 3.54 5.56
C GLY A 289 12.73 3.61 4.07
N LEU A 290 13.13 2.48 3.51
CA LEU A 290 13.44 2.32 2.10
C LEU A 290 12.72 1.08 1.57
N SER A 291 11.95 1.20 0.51
CA SER A 291 11.34 0.03 -0.12
C SER A 291 11.54 0.06 -1.62
N ILE A 292 12.19 -0.98 -2.15
CA ILE A 292 12.44 -1.13 -3.58
C ILE A 292 11.75 -2.40 -4.07
N ALA A 293 10.59 -2.22 -4.69
CA ALA A 293 9.81 -3.30 -5.28
C ALA A 293 10.13 -3.43 -6.77
N ARG A 294 10.49 -4.65 -7.20
CA ARG A 294 10.52 -4.95 -8.62
C ARG A 294 9.11 -5.36 -9.08
N ASP A 295 8.58 -4.69 -10.11
CA ASP A 295 7.39 -5.16 -10.81
C ASP A 295 7.75 -6.42 -11.58
N LEU A 296 7.20 -7.55 -11.13
CA LEU A 296 7.49 -8.86 -11.68
C LEU A 296 6.56 -9.23 -12.84
N ALA A 297 5.52 -8.44 -13.12
CA ALA A 297 4.46 -8.77 -14.08
C ALA A 297 4.93 -8.94 -15.54
N HIS A 298 6.19 -8.62 -15.86
CA HIS A 298 6.74 -8.68 -17.23
C HIS A 298 8.04 -9.48 -17.36
N PHE A 299 8.56 -10.07 -16.27
CA PHE A 299 9.83 -10.81 -16.31
C PHE A 299 9.62 -12.32 -16.35
N SER A 300 10.35 -13.05 -17.20
CA SER A 300 10.25 -14.51 -17.31
C SER A 300 11.22 -15.28 -16.41
N GLY A 301 12.15 -14.59 -15.72
CA GLY A 301 13.21 -15.21 -14.92
C GLY A 301 13.11 -14.97 -13.40
N ARG A 302 13.81 -15.81 -12.63
CA ARG A 302 14.09 -15.62 -11.19
C ARG A 302 15.16 -14.54 -11.05
N ILE A 303 14.79 -13.27 -10.94
CA ILE A 303 15.78 -12.20 -10.86
C ILE A 303 15.37 -11.23 -9.75
N GLY A 304 15.92 -11.44 -8.55
CA GLY A 304 16.13 -10.35 -7.61
C GLY A 304 17.18 -9.39 -8.15
N PHE A 305 17.30 -8.20 -7.58
CA PHE A 305 18.42 -7.31 -7.87
C PHE A 305 19.38 -7.29 -6.69
N GLU A 306 20.64 -6.97 -6.96
CA GLU A 306 21.67 -6.83 -5.94
C GLU A 306 21.67 -5.37 -5.44
N PHE A 307 21.70 -5.22 -4.12
CA PHE A 307 21.95 -3.92 -3.50
C PHE A 307 23.46 -3.67 -3.42
N PRO A 308 23.91 -2.41 -3.55
CA PRO A 308 25.32 -2.09 -3.38
C PRO A 308 25.78 -2.37 -1.94
N ASP A 309 27.04 -2.76 -1.76
CA ASP A 309 27.63 -3.02 -0.43
C ASP A 309 27.62 -1.78 0.47
N THR A 310 27.65 -0.60 -0.13
CA THR A 310 27.64 0.73 0.52
C THR A 310 26.26 1.17 1.01
N ILE A 311 25.20 0.37 0.81
CA ILE A 311 23.82 0.75 1.14
C ILE A 311 23.65 1.18 2.60
N TRP A 312 24.36 0.52 3.51
CA TRP A 312 24.29 0.80 4.96
C TRP A 312 25.07 2.04 5.38
N GLU A 313 26.11 2.40 4.63
CA GLU A 313 26.85 3.66 4.82
C GLU A 313 26.01 4.85 4.31
N GLN A 314 25.29 4.64 3.21
CA GLN A 314 24.41 5.63 2.62
C GLN A 314 23.14 5.84 3.45
N CYS A 315 22.61 4.78 4.08
CA CYS A 315 21.36 4.80 4.81
C CYS A 315 21.52 4.28 6.26
N PRO A 316 22.34 4.94 7.10
CA PRO A 316 22.69 4.45 8.44
C PRO A 316 21.53 4.47 9.45
N ASN A 317 20.48 5.24 9.16
CA ASN A 317 19.33 5.44 10.05
C ASN A 317 18.10 4.62 9.67
N LEU A 318 18.24 3.63 8.77
CA LEU A 318 17.13 2.79 8.36
C LEU A 318 16.60 1.95 9.54
N GLU A 319 15.34 2.18 9.87
CA GLU A 319 14.55 1.39 10.81
C GLU A 319 13.82 0.27 10.09
N CYS A 320 13.55 0.45 8.80
CA CYS A 320 12.81 -0.52 8.02
C CYS A 320 13.18 -0.57 6.54
N ILE A 321 13.01 -1.75 5.94
CA ILE A 321 13.36 -1.99 4.55
C ILE A 321 12.38 -2.89 3.83
N GLY A 322 12.04 -2.56 2.59
CA GLY A 322 11.13 -3.30 1.75
C GLY A 322 11.76 -3.80 0.46
N GLY A 323 11.39 -5.01 0.05
CA GLY A 323 11.85 -5.57 -1.22
C GLY A 323 11.10 -6.82 -1.65
N THR A 324 11.54 -7.40 -2.77
CA THR A 324 11.22 -8.80 -3.09
C THR A 324 12.08 -9.71 -2.22
N ALA A 325 11.58 -10.89 -1.86
CA ALA A 325 12.29 -11.82 -0.98
C ALA A 325 13.66 -12.20 -1.55
N LEU A 326 13.77 -12.35 -2.87
CA LEU A 326 15.05 -12.60 -3.55
C LEU A 326 16.02 -11.42 -3.43
N SER A 327 15.57 -10.17 -3.64
CA SER A 327 16.48 -9.02 -3.56
C SER A 327 16.97 -8.80 -2.13
N LEU A 328 16.10 -8.99 -1.14
CA LEU A 328 16.45 -8.96 0.28
C LEU A 328 17.39 -10.11 0.68
N LEU A 329 17.24 -11.28 0.05
CA LEU A 329 18.15 -12.40 0.24
C LEU A 329 19.55 -12.10 -0.29
N HIS A 330 19.70 -11.29 -1.33
CA HIS A 330 21.00 -10.88 -1.88
C HIS A 330 21.58 -9.63 -1.21
N MET A 331 20.75 -8.82 -0.56
CA MET A 331 21.18 -7.61 0.13
C MET A 331 22.27 -7.89 1.19
N PRO A 332 23.31 -7.03 1.34
CA PRO A 332 24.29 -7.15 2.41
C PRO A 332 23.62 -7.17 3.79
N VAL A 333 24.17 -7.93 4.75
CA VAL A 333 23.60 -8.00 6.11
C VAL A 333 23.78 -6.64 6.79
N PRO A 334 22.74 -6.07 7.42
CA PRO A 334 22.88 -4.80 8.14
C PRO A 334 23.91 -4.92 9.27
N PRO A 335 24.87 -3.98 9.36
CA PRO A 335 25.73 -3.86 10.53
C PRO A 335 24.91 -3.66 11.81
N ARG A 336 25.46 -4.06 12.97
CA ARG A 336 24.77 -3.89 14.27
C ARG A 336 24.45 -2.43 14.62
N THR A 337 25.13 -1.48 14.00
CA THR A 337 24.92 -0.04 14.18
C THR A 337 23.69 0.48 13.44
N VAL A 338 23.20 -0.23 12.43
CA VAL A 338 22.00 0.17 11.67
C VAL A 338 20.76 -0.43 12.34
N PRO A 339 19.78 0.38 12.74
CA PRO A 339 18.68 -0.05 13.60
C PRO A 339 17.52 -0.70 12.83
N VAL A 340 17.81 -1.61 11.87
CA VAL A 340 16.74 -2.23 11.08
C VAL A 340 15.91 -3.18 11.96
N ARG A 341 14.67 -2.79 12.25
CA ARG A 341 13.71 -3.56 13.05
C ARG A 341 12.65 -4.26 12.22
N THR A 342 12.33 -3.71 11.05
CA THR A 342 11.23 -4.22 10.23
C THR A 342 11.66 -4.48 8.79
N VAL A 343 11.34 -5.69 8.30
CA VAL A 343 11.52 -6.05 6.88
C VAL A 343 10.15 -6.23 6.24
N PHE A 344 9.89 -5.50 5.17
CA PHE A 344 8.67 -5.58 4.38
C PHE A 344 8.88 -6.42 3.13
N LEU A 345 8.02 -7.42 2.97
CA LEU A 345 7.89 -8.13 1.71
C LEU A 345 6.80 -7.42 0.91
N ASN A 346 7.22 -6.66 -0.10
CA ASN A 346 6.33 -5.84 -0.92
C ASN A 346 5.29 -6.68 -1.67
N ALA A 347 5.65 -7.93 -1.94
CA ALA A 347 4.71 -8.99 -2.22
C ALA A 347 5.37 -10.33 -1.93
N ILE A 348 4.54 -11.32 -1.65
CA ILE A 348 4.91 -12.72 -1.81
C ILE A 348 4.41 -13.12 -3.18
N PHE A 349 5.30 -13.11 -4.16
CA PHE A 349 4.98 -13.49 -5.52
C PHE A 349 5.09 -15.01 -5.67
N GLY A 350 4.10 -15.68 -5.09
CA GLY A 350 3.96 -17.12 -5.15
C GLY A 350 3.55 -17.60 -6.53
N VAL A 351 2.63 -16.91 -7.23
CA VAL A 351 2.13 -17.31 -8.57
C VAL A 351 1.43 -16.08 -9.19
N ASP A 352 2.18 -15.18 -9.81
CA ASP A 352 1.55 -14.14 -10.62
C ASP A 352 1.06 -14.76 -11.93
N TRP A 353 -0.26 -14.84 -12.07
CA TRP A 353 -0.89 -15.07 -13.35
C TRP A 353 -0.62 -13.87 -14.25
N MET A 354 0.24 -14.10 -15.23
CA MET A 354 0.39 -13.24 -16.39
C MET A 354 -0.74 -13.62 -17.36
N PRO A 355 -1.71 -12.72 -17.61
CA PRO A 355 -2.85 -13.02 -18.50
C PRO A 355 -2.42 -13.51 -19.89
N ASN A 356 -1.21 -13.12 -20.29
CA ASN A 356 -0.70 -13.30 -21.64
C ASN A 356 0.19 -14.55 -21.81
N THR A 357 0.62 -15.22 -20.74
CA THR A 357 1.63 -16.30 -20.87
C THR A 357 1.14 -17.70 -20.60
N THR A 358 -0.09 -17.89 -20.10
CA THR A 358 -0.68 -19.17 -19.60
C THR A 358 0.15 -19.97 -18.59
N GLU A 359 1.42 -19.64 -18.42
CA GLU A 359 2.41 -20.21 -17.52
C GLU A 359 2.33 -19.53 -16.15
N ILE A 360 2.31 -20.34 -15.10
CA ILE A 360 2.58 -19.86 -13.75
C ILE A 360 4.08 -19.91 -13.51
N LYS A 361 4.60 -18.84 -12.89
CA LYS A 361 5.95 -18.85 -12.34
C LYS A 361 5.88 -18.66 -10.84
N VAL A 362 6.27 -19.70 -10.10
CA VAL A 362 6.60 -19.58 -8.68
C VAL A 362 7.95 -18.90 -8.55
N ARG A 363 7.94 -17.66 -8.05
CA ARG A 363 9.15 -16.82 -7.98
C ARG A 363 9.72 -16.71 -6.59
N GLU A 364 8.85 -16.74 -5.59
CA GLU A 364 9.25 -16.68 -4.19
C GLU A 364 8.67 -17.89 -3.46
N THR A 365 9.52 -18.61 -2.73
CA THR A 365 9.13 -19.77 -1.92
C THR A 365 9.22 -19.39 -0.43
N PRO A 366 8.48 -20.10 0.45
CA PRO A 366 8.60 -19.89 1.90
C PRO A 366 10.05 -20.03 2.40
N ASP A 367 10.85 -20.89 1.77
CA ASP A 367 12.26 -21.09 2.10
C ASP A 367 13.12 -19.84 1.82
N ILE A 368 12.79 -19.05 0.81
CA ILE A 368 13.50 -17.78 0.54
C ILE A 368 13.17 -16.79 1.66
N VAL A 369 11.89 -16.66 2.03
CA VAL A 369 11.47 -15.80 3.15
C VAL A 369 12.17 -16.23 4.46
N ALA A 370 12.24 -17.53 4.70
CA ALA A 370 12.96 -18.12 5.82
C ALA A 370 14.46 -17.78 5.82
N ALA A 371 15.09 -17.87 4.66
CA ALA A 371 16.51 -17.56 4.50
C ALA A 371 16.78 -16.08 4.78
N VAL A 372 15.91 -15.17 4.31
CA VAL A 372 15.99 -13.74 4.66
C VAL A 372 15.87 -13.58 6.18
N ALA A 373 14.86 -14.20 6.80
CA ALA A 373 14.63 -14.08 8.24
C ALA A 373 15.81 -14.59 9.09
N LYS A 374 16.41 -15.72 8.72
CA LYS A 374 17.58 -16.27 9.41
C LYS A 374 18.84 -15.42 9.23
N ARG A 375 18.97 -14.76 8.08
CA ARG A 375 20.15 -13.95 7.75
C ARG A 375 20.19 -12.63 8.54
N TRP A 376 19.05 -12.17 9.06
CA TRP A 376 18.88 -10.85 9.66
C TRP A 376 18.51 -10.95 11.15
N PRO A 377 19.48 -11.23 12.05
CA PRO A 377 19.21 -11.63 13.44
C PRO A 377 18.62 -10.54 14.33
N ASN A 378 18.69 -9.27 13.92
CA ASN A 378 18.20 -8.12 14.70
C ASN A 378 16.82 -7.61 14.26
N VAL A 379 16.20 -8.26 13.25
CA VAL A 379 14.88 -7.86 12.76
C VAL A 379 13.81 -8.35 13.73
N GLU A 380 13.06 -7.41 14.29
CA GLU A 380 11.96 -7.65 15.22
C GLU A 380 10.70 -8.14 14.51
N SER A 381 10.47 -7.70 13.27
CA SER A 381 9.29 -8.09 12.51
C SER A 381 9.52 -8.22 11.00
N PHE A 382 8.95 -9.27 10.42
CA PHE A 382 8.75 -9.37 8.97
C PHE A 382 7.29 -9.08 8.69
N GLN A 383 7.00 -8.22 7.73
CA GLN A 383 5.64 -7.78 7.44
C GLN A 383 5.31 -7.87 5.96
N LEU A 384 4.07 -8.25 5.64
CA LEU A 384 3.52 -8.11 4.30
C LEU A 384 2.96 -6.73 4.09
N GLN A 385 3.05 -6.23 2.86
CA GLN A 385 2.34 -5.00 2.45
C GLN A 385 0.82 -5.23 2.27
N ILE A 386 0.31 -6.43 2.53
CA ILE A 386 -1.09 -6.81 2.31
C ILE A 386 -1.65 -7.55 3.53
N THR A 387 -2.95 -7.39 3.81
CA THR A 387 -3.65 -8.20 4.82
C THR A 387 -3.74 -9.66 4.40
N TRP A 388 -3.86 -10.57 5.36
CA TRP A 388 -4.10 -11.98 5.06
C TRP A 388 -5.39 -12.17 4.26
N ASP A 389 -6.48 -11.54 4.67
CA ASP A 389 -7.77 -11.65 3.96
C ASP A 389 -7.65 -11.24 2.50
N ARG A 390 -6.91 -10.17 2.21
CA ARG A 390 -6.76 -9.68 0.86
C ARG A 390 -5.80 -10.54 0.04
N PHE A 391 -4.75 -11.05 0.66
CA PHE A 391 -3.90 -12.05 0.06
C PHE A 391 -4.73 -13.29 -0.35
N LEU A 392 -5.64 -13.73 0.51
CA LEU A 392 -6.55 -14.85 0.27
C LEU A 392 -7.61 -14.54 -0.79
N LEU A 393 -8.19 -13.33 -0.81
CA LEU A 393 -9.09 -12.91 -1.88
C LEU A 393 -8.38 -12.91 -3.25
N LYS A 394 -7.16 -12.37 -3.32
CA LYS A 394 -6.35 -12.42 -4.54
C LYS A 394 -6.11 -13.84 -5.02
N PHE A 395 -6.03 -14.81 -4.12
CA PHE A 395 -5.96 -16.25 -4.43
C PHE A 395 -7.25 -16.76 -5.11
N PHE A 396 -8.44 -16.50 -4.55
CA PHE A 396 -9.70 -17.01 -5.14
C PHE A 396 -10.07 -16.35 -6.46
N HIS A 397 -9.60 -15.13 -6.72
CA HIS A 397 -9.81 -14.48 -8.02
C HIS A 397 -8.93 -15.04 -9.15
N LYS A 398 -7.98 -15.93 -8.86
CA LYS A 398 -7.17 -16.58 -9.91
C LYS A 398 -7.96 -17.66 -10.66
N PRO A 399 -7.65 -17.90 -11.95
CA PRO A 399 -8.23 -19.00 -12.72
C PRO A 399 -8.06 -20.35 -12.00
N LYS A 400 -9.08 -21.22 -12.05
CA LYS A 400 -9.13 -22.51 -11.33
C LYS A 400 -7.88 -23.36 -11.51
N GLN A 401 -7.39 -23.46 -12.75
CA GLN A 401 -6.20 -24.23 -13.14
C GLN A 401 -4.91 -23.79 -12.42
N HIS A 402 -4.90 -22.59 -11.82
CA HIS A 402 -3.74 -21.99 -11.17
C HIS A 402 -3.81 -22.02 -9.63
N ARG A 403 -4.98 -22.35 -9.07
CA ARG A 403 -5.19 -22.34 -7.61
C ARG A 403 -4.39 -23.43 -6.91
N ALA A 404 -4.16 -24.57 -7.56
CA ALA A 404 -3.47 -25.68 -6.94
C ALA A 404 -1.95 -25.42 -6.78
N GLU A 405 -1.33 -24.55 -7.58
CA GLU A 405 0.09 -24.18 -7.44
C GLU A 405 0.26 -23.21 -6.29
N TRP A 406 -0.70 -22.30 -6.12
CA TRP A 406 -0.80 -21.46 -4.93
C TRP A 406 -1.08 -22.26 -3.65
N ILE A 407 -1.91 -23.31 -3.72
CA ILE A 407 -2.13 -24.24 -2.61
C ILE A 407 -0.79 -24.84 -2.16
N ASN A 408 0.00 -25.31 -3.14
CA ASN A 408 1.33 -25.86 -2.90
C ASN A 408 2.33 -24.82 -2.38
N PHE A 409 2.06 -23.53 -2.54
CA PHE A 409 2.83 -22.46 -1.92
C PHE A 409 2.39 -22.18 -0.47
N LEU A 410 1.08 -22.08 -0.24
CA LEU A 410 0.50 -21.67 1.05
C LEU A 410 0.64 -22.71 2.15
N VAL A 411 0.49 -23.99 1.82
CA VAL A 411 0.58 -25.08 2.81
C VAL A 411 2.01 -25.17 3.37
N PRO A 412 3.09 -25.21 2.57
CA PRO A 412 4.45 -25.14 3.10
C PRO A 412 4.73 -23.85 3.87
N PHE A 413 4.13 -22.72 3.49
CA PHE A 413 4.27 -21.47 4.23
C PHE A 413 3.73 -21.59 5.66
N GLY A 414 2.51 -22.10 5.83
CA GLY A 414 1.93 -22.32 7.16
C GLY A 414 2.68 -23.36 7.99
N LEU A 415 3.13 -24.45 7.37
CA LEU A 415 3.95 -25.46 8.05
C LEU A 415 5.31 -24.91 8.48
N PHE A 416 5.94 -24.10 7.64
CA PHE A 416 7.20 -23.43 7.94
C PHE A 416 7.06 -22.55 9.18
N GLN A 417 6.02 -21.74 9.23
CA GLN A 417 5.75 -20.85 10.36
C GLN A 417 5.53 -21.60 11.66
N ARG A 418 4.79 -22.71 11.63
CA ARG A 418 4.60 -23.57 12.79
C ARG A 418 5.93 -24.11 13.34
N ARG A 419 6.89 -24.37 12.46
CA ARG A 419 8.22 -24.92 12.81
C ARG A 419 9.20 -23.86 13.32
N HIS A 420 9.10 -22.62 12.85
CA HIS A 420 10.11 -21.58 13.07
C HIS A 420 9.62 -20.34 13.82
N GLY A 421 8.36 -20.36 14.30
CA GLY A 421 7.70 -19.19 14.90
C GLY A 421 7.08 -18.28 13.84
N CYS A 422 6.45 -17.17 14.26
CA CYS A 422 5.82 -16.19 13.36
C CYS A 422 6.75 -15.02 13.05
N PRO A 423 7.72 -15.13 12.11
CA PRO A 423 8.44 -13.94 11.67
C PRO A 423 7.49 -13.02 10.89
N LEU A 424 6.55 -13.61 10.12
CA LEU A 424 5.73 -12.88 9.18
C LEU A 424 4.37 -12.49 9.77
N ARG A 425 4.11 -11.19 9.74
CA ARG A 425 2.84 -10.56 10.05
C ARG A 425 2.28 -9.95 8.77
N ASP A 426 0.97 -9.72 8.72
CA ASP A 426 0.43 -8.88 7.67
C ASP A 426 0.63 -7.40 7.97
N VAL A 427 0.12 -6.56 7.07
CA VAL A 427 0.15 -5.09 7.16
C VAL A 427 -0.47 -4.54 8.45
N ASN A 428 -1.33 -5.32 9.13
CA ASN A 428 -1.98 -4.95 10.38
C ASN A 428 -1.26 -5.55 11.60
N GLY A 429 -0.06 -6.13 11.41
CA GLY A 429 0.68 -6.81 12.47
C GLY A 429 0.08 -8.16 12.86
N VAL A 430 -0.93 -8.67 12.15
CA VAL A 430 -1.57 -9.93 12.49
C VAL A 430 -0.69 -11.08 12.01
N ALA A 431 -0.26 -11.93 12.95
CA ALA A 431 0.49 -13.13 12.62
C ALA A 431 -0.38 -14.10 11.79
N PHE A 432 0.27 -14.94 11.00
CA PHE A 432 -0.39 -16.05 10.33
C PHE A 432 -0.49 -17.26 11.28
N ASP A 433 -1.49 -17.22 12.14
CA ASP A 433 -1.71 -18.21 13.20
C ASP A 433 -2.26 -19.55 12.69
N ASP A 434 -2.36 -20.52 13.60
CA ASP A 434 -2.90 -21.86 13.33
C ASP A 434 -4.35 -21.80 12.79
N ASP A 435 -5.14 -20.79 13.19
CA ASP A 435 -6.51 -20.60 12.70
C ASP A 435 -6.51 -20.21 11.22
N LYS A 436 -5.62 -19.31 10.79
CA LYS A 436 -5.42 -18.98 9.37
C LYS A 436 -4.84 -20.14 8.59
N VAL A 437 -3.88 -20.88 9.16
CA VAL A 437 -3.36 -22.12 8.54
C VAL A 437 -4.51 -23.11 8.33
N TYR A 438 -5.36 -23.29 9.33
CA TYR A 438 -6.53 -24.17 9.26
C TYR A 438 -7.55 -23.67 8.24
N TRP A 439 -7.85 -22.38 8.23
CA TRP A 439 -8.76 -21.76 7.26
C TRP A 439 -8.26 -21.93 5.84
N VAL A 440 -6.98 -21.63 5.60
CA VAL A 440 -6.31 -21.86 4.32
C VAL A 440 -6.46 -23.32 3.97
N ARG A 441 -6.05 -24.24 4.83
CA ARG A 441 -6.14 -25.69 4.59
C ARG A 441 -7.56 -26.14 4.26
N GLN A 442 -8.58 -25.68 4.97
CA GLN A 442 -9.99 -26.00 4.72
C GLN A 442 -10.43 -25.49 3.34
N LYS A 443 -10.15 -24.22 3.03
CA LYS A 443 -10.51 -23.65 1.73
C LYS A 443 -9.76 -24.31 0.57
N VAL A 444 -8.49 -24.60 0.79
CA VAL A 444 -7.61 -25.36 -0.11
C VAL A 444 -8.16 -26.76 -0.33
N GLN A 445 -8.59 -27.47 0.72
CA GLN A 445 -9.14 -28.82 0.64
C GLN A 445 -10.48 -28.82 -0.11
N MET A 446 -11.37 -27.88 0.18
CA MET A 446 -12.62 -27.72 -0.56
C MET A 446 -12.36 -27.46 -2.05
N GLU A 447 -11.47 -26.51 -2.37
CA GLU A 447 -11.08 -26.24 -3.76
C GLU A 447 -10.39 -27.45 -4.40
N ALA A 448 -9.53 -28.17 -3.70
CA ALA A 448 -8.87 -29.37 -4.22
C ALA A 448 -9.87 -30.48 -4.53
N VAL A 449 -10.92 -30.66 -3.71
CA VAL A 449 -12.02 -31.60 -4.00
C VAL A 449 -12.80 -31.16 -5.24
N ILE A 450 -13.13 -29.86 -5.35
CA ILE A 450 -13.81 -29.30 -6.53
C ILE A 450 -12.95 -29.44 -7.79
N LEU A 451 -11.64 -29.20 -7.69
CA LEU A 451 -10.68 -29.32 -8.80
C LEU A 451 -10.46 -30.79 -9.18
N ALA A 452 -10.37 -31.71 -8.21
CA ALA A 452 -10.25 -33.15 -8.47
C ALA A 452 -11.48 -33.74 -9.18
N GLN A 453 -12.65 -33.12 -8.99
CA GLN A 453 -13.87 -33.47 -9.71
C GLN A 453 -13.94 -32.88 -11.13
N THR A 454 -13.15 -31.85 -11.44
CA THR A 454 -13.29 -31.05 -12.67
C THR A 454 -12.06 -31.04 -13.58
N LEU A 455 -10.89 -31.43 -13.09
CA LEU A 455 -9.63 -31.47 -13.84
C LEU A 455 -9.06 -32.91 -13.91
N PRO A 456 -8.54 -33.34 -15.06
CA PRO A 456 -7.82 -34.62 -15.17
C PRO A 456 -6.64 -34.68 -14.19
N THR A 457 -6.50 -35.80 -13.50
CA THR A 457 -5.81 -36.01 -12.22
C THR A 457 -4.27 -35.93 -12.22
N THR A 458 -3.59 -35.39 -13.22
CA THR A 458 -2.17 -35.74 -13.43
C THR A 458 -1.09 -34.83 -12.81
N SER A 459 -1.38 -33.69 -12.17
CA SER A 459 -0.30 -32.81 -11.66
C SER A 459 -0.37 -32.33 -10.20
N TRP A 460 -1.43 -32.64 -9.43
CA TRP A 460 -1.66 -31.96 -8.13
C TRP A 460 -1.69 -32.87 -6.88
N THR A 461 -1.74 -34.20 -7.04
CA THR A 461 -2.03 -35.17 -5.97
C THR A 461 -0.88 -35.45 -5.00
N ASN A 462 0.36 -35.07 -5.34
CA ASN A 462 1.54 -35.46 -4.57
C ASN A 462 1.75 -34.70 -3.24
N VAL A 463 1.05 -33.58 -3.01
CA VAL A 463 1.29 -32.71 -1.83
C VAL A 463 0.17 -32.80 -0.78
N LEU A 464 -1.03 -33.24 -1.16
CA LEU A 464 -2.18 -33.31 -0.25
C LEU A 464 -2.35 -34.65 0.45
N SER A 465 -1.55 -35.67 0.09
CA SER A 465 -1.51 -36.92 0.83
C SER A 465 -0.83 -36.65 2.17
N PRO A 466 -1.54 -36.73 3.32
CA PRO A 466 -0.88 -36.65 4.61
C PRO A 466 0.13 -37.79 4.64
N GLY A 467 1.41 -37.44 4.76
CA GLY A 467 2.49 -38.42 4.87
C GLY A 467 2.09 -39.46 5.89
N SER A 468 1.98 -40.71 5.43
CA SER A 468 1.99 -41.86 6.31
C SER A 468 3.29 -41.78 7.08
N SER A 469 3.17 -41.51 8.38
CA SER A 469 4.19 -41.83 9.36
C SER A 469 4.49 -43.31 9.26
N ARG A 470 5.43 -43.69 8.40
CA ARG A 470 6.09 -44.99 8.48
C ARG A 470 7.18 -44.86 9.53
N VAL A 471 6.87 -45.42 10.69
CA VAL A 471 7.85 -45.99 11.61
C VAL A 471 8.73 -46.95 10.82
N MET A 472 10.01 -46.60 10.68
CA MET A 472 11.16 -47.49 10.86
C MET A 472 12.40 -46.65 11.12
#